data_AF-A0A7C2U153-F1
#
_entry.id   AF-A0A7C2U153-F1
#
_cell.length_a   1.000
_cell.length_b   1.000
_cell.length_c   1.000
_cell.angle_alpha   90.00
_cell.angle_beta   90.00
_cell.angle_gamma   90.00
#
_symmetry.space_group_name_H-M   'P 1'
#
loop_
_entity.id
_entity.type
_entity.pdbx_description
1 polymer ?
#
loop_
_entity_poly.entity_id
_entity_poly.type
_entity_poly.pdbx_seq_one_letter_code
_entity_poly.pdbx_strand_id
1 'polypeptide(L)'
;MEKYLLIILGMVVLTACHQQQPPTTPAAVGLRKISAADSQTVERLRQSGVKILVQQADYLIVYSDSAAMQALAINAQPAAEKDLVQRLVRIHFTDKMQLQKIVDLGVDVWEVEADTVTARAYDLYLEQLKQDGFSYRILKMDASAPEDK
;
A
#
# COMPACT_ATOMS: atom_id res chain seq x y z
N MET A 1 77.11 -13.10 -32.25
CA MET A 1 76.64 -11.74 -31.92
C MET A 1 75.26 -11.58 -32.53
N GLU A 2 74.40 -10.82 -31.85
CA GLU A 2 73.00 -10.47 -32.21
C GLU A 2 71.96 -11.55 -31.87
N LYS A 3 71.26 -11.42 -30.73
CA LYS A 3 70.10 -10.55 -30.43
C LYS A 3 68.85 -10.99 -31.21
N TYR A 4 67.88 -11.58 -30.49
CA TYR A 4 66.54 -11.03 -30.23
C TYR A 4 65.67 -12.13 -29.60
N LEU A 5 65.71 -12.17 -28.27
CA LEU A 5 64.75 -12.88 -27.42
C LEU A 5 63.53 -11.96 -27.29
N LEU A 6 62.46 -12.26 -28.03
CA LEU A 6 61.16 -11.58 -27.91
C LEU A 6 60.13 -12.63 -27.46
N ILE A 7 60.15 -12.93 -26.15
CA ILE A 7 59.10 -13.70 -25.49
C ILE A 7 57.95 -12.72 -25.24
N ILE A 8 56.97 -12.69 -26.15
CA ILE A 8 55.68 -12.05 -25.89
C ILE A 8 54.88 -13.03 -25.02
N LEU A 9 54.96 -12.81 -23.71
CA LEU A 9 54.15 -13.46 -22.71
C LEU A 9 52.70 -12.99 -22.89
N GLY A 10 51.87 -13.85 -23.48
CA GLY A 10 50.44 -13.63 -23.65
C GLY A 10 49.75 -13.53 -22.29
N MET A 11 49.50 -12.29 -21.85
CA MET A 11 48.64 -11.98 -20.72
C MET A 11 47.19 -12.29 -21.12
N VAL A 12 46.76 -13.54 -20.89
CA VAL A 12 45.35 -13.89 -20.91
C VAL A 12 44.73 -13.29 -19.65
N VAL A 13 44.23 -12.06 -19.80
CA VAL A 13 43.36 -11.42 -18.80
C VAL A 13 42.04 -12.17 -18.83
N LEU A 14 41.88 -13.13 -17.92
CA LEU A 14 40.59 -13.73 -17.61
C LEU A 14 39.72 -12.64 -16.97
N THR A 15 38.91 -11.99 -17.79
CA THR A 15 37.79 -11.17 -17.35
C THR A 15 36.81 -12.06 -16.61
N ALA A 16 36.96 -12.13 -15.29
CA ALA A 16 35.92 -12.63 -14.41
C ALA A 16 34.70 -11.73 -14.59
N CYS A 17 33.75 -12.18 -15.42
CA CYS A 17 32.40 -11.67 -15.45
C CYS A 17 31.78 -11.95 -14.08
N HIS A 18 32.01 -11.05 -13.12
CA HIS A 18 31.18 -10.95 -11.94
C HIS A 18 29.79 -10.51 -12.41
N GLN A 19 28.95 -11.49 -12.71
CA GLN A 19 27.51 -11.28 -12.75
C GLN A 19 27.11 -10.82 -11.34
N GLN A 20 27.01 -9.50 -11.16
CA GLN A 20 26.23 -8.94 -10.06
C GLN A 20 24.80 -9.44 -10.26
N GLN A 21 24.44 -10.50 -9.54
CA GLN A 21 23.03 -10.78 -9.28
C GLN A 21 22.45 -9.49 -8.70
N PRO A 22 21.42 -8.89 -9.33
CA PRO A 22 20.78 -7.73 -8.75
C PRO A 22 20.34 -8.11 -7.34
N PRO A 23 20.56 -7.25 -6.33
CA PRO A 23 20.18 -7.56 -4.96
C PRO A 23 18.72 -7.98 -4.96
N THR A 24 18.45 -9.20 -4.49
CA THR A 24 17.10 -9.71 -4.29
C THR A 24 16.52 -8.93 -3.12
N THR A 25 16.08 -7.71 -3.37
CA THR A 25 15.31 -6.94 -2.40
C THR A 25 14.05 -7.75 -2.12
N PRO A 26 13.77 -8.11 -0.86
CA PRO A 26 12.51 -8.76 -0.51
C PRO A 26 11.37 -7.92 -1.09
N ALA A 27 10.39 -8.56 -1.71
CA ALA A 27 9.24 -7.85 -2.24
C ALA A 27 8.60 -7.06 -1.08
N ALA A 28 8.66 -5.73 -1.15
CA ALA A 28 8.08 -4.89 -0.11
C ALA A 28 6.56 -5.16 -0.06
N VAL A 29 6.10 -5.62 1.10
CA VAL A 29 4.66 -5.70 1.42
C VAL A 29 4.13 -4.27 1.45
N GLY A 30 2.99 -4.03 0.81
CA GLY A 30 2.39 -2.70 0.80
C GLY A 30 1.04 -2.65 0.09
N LEU A 31 0.55 -1.44 -0.13
CA LEU A 31 -0.69 -1.21 -0.86
C LEU A 31 -0.47 -1.47 -2.35
N ARG A 32 -1.38 -2.23 -2.96
CA ARG A 32 -1.34 -2.59 -4.38
C ARG A 32 -2.67 -2.27 -5.04
N LYS A 33 -2.62 -1.59 -6.17
CA LYS A 33 -3.76 -1.25 -7.00
C LYS A 33 -3.90 -2.26 -8.14
N ILE A 34 -5.10 -2.79 -8.31
CA ILE A 34 -5.47 -3.69 -9.40
C ILE A 34 -6.57 -3.00 -10.20
N SER A 35 -6.28 -2.63 -11.45
CA SER A 35 -7.24 -1.97 -12.33
C SER A 35 -8.22 -2.99 -12.91
N ALA A 36 -9.49 -2.62 -12.99
CA ALA A 36 -10.57 -3.35 -13.65
C ALA A 36 -10.62 -4.85 -13.27
N ALA A 37 -10.59 -5.15 -11.97
CA ALA A 37 -10.62 -6.52 -11.49
C ALA A 37 -11.99 -7.16 -11.78
N ASP A 38 -12.00 -8.23 -12.58
CA ASP A 38 -13.20 -9.04 -12.80
C ASP A 38 -13.57 -9.87 -11.55
N SER A 39 -14.79 -10.45 -11.56
CA SER A 39 -15.29 -11.24 -10.44
C SER A 39 -14.41 -12.44 -10.11
N GLN A 40 -13.72 -13.03 -11.09
CA GLN A 40 -12.80 -14.15 -10.87
C GLN A 40 -11.54 -13.70 -10.13
N THR A 41 -11.03 -12.51 -10.44
CA THR A 41 -9.88 -11.91 -9.79
C THR A 41 -10.20 -11.56 -8.34
N VAL A 42 -11.38 -10.98 -8.09
CA VAL A 42 -11.87 -10.72 -6.74
C VAL A 42 -11.95 -12.01 -5.93
N GLU A 43 -12.48 -13.07 -6.52
CA GLU A 43 -12.64 -14.36 -5.83
C GLU A 43 -11.29 -15.02 -5.51
N ARG A 44 -10.34 -14.99 -6.45
CA ARG A 44 -8.96 -15.47 -6.19
C ARG A 44 -8.29 -14.73 -5.02
N LEU A 45 -8.46 -13.41 -4.95
CA LEU A 45 -7.93 -12.60 -3.84
C LEU A 45 -8.54 -12.98 -2.49
N ARG A 46 -9.85 -13.24 -2.46
CA ARG A 46 -10.54 -13.70 -1.24
C ARG A 46 -10.04 -15.09 -0.81
N GLN A 47 -9.92 -16.02 -1.76
CA GLN A 47 -9.45 -17.37 -1.49
C GLN A 47 -8.00 -17.42 -1.04
N SER A 48 -7.17 -16.48 -1.50
CA SER A 48 -5.77 -16.35 -1.06
C SER A 48 -5.61 -15.67 0.29
N GLY A 49 -6.71 -15.22 0.93
CA GLY A 49 -6.67 -14.48 2.19
C GLY A 49 -6.05 -13.07 2.06
N VAL A 50 -5.93 -12.55 0.84
CA VAL A 50 -5.42 -11.19 0.63
C VAL A 50 -6.47 -10.20 1.08
N LYS A 51 -6.07 -9.25 1.92
CA LYS A 51 -6.97 -8.24 2.46
C LYS A 51 -7.30 -7.20 1.40
N ILE A 52 -8.56 -7.14 0.99
CA ILE A 52 -9.10 -6.11 0.11
C ILE A 52 -9.53 -4.91 0.96
N LEU A 53 -8.88 -3.77 0.75
CA LEU A 53 -9.09 -2.53 1.49
C LEU A 53 -10.12 -1.63 0.80
N VAL A 54 -10.05 -1.55 -0.52
CA VAL A 54 -10.95 -0.73 -1.35
C VAL A 54 -11.47 -1.59 -2.49
N GLN A 55 -12.77 -1.49 -2.75
CA GLN A 55 -13.42 -2.08 -3.92
C GLN A 55 -14.27 -1.01 -4.62
N GLN A 56 -13.79 -0.54 -5.78
CA GLN A 56 -14.50 0.36 -6.68
C GLN A 56 -14.89 -0.37 -7.97
N ALA A 57 -15.69 0.27 -8.81
CA ALA A 57 -16.14 -0.32 -10.08
C ALA A 57 -14.98 -0.60 -11.05
N ASP A 58 -13.92 0.20 -10.99
CA ASP A 58 -12.80 0.22 -11.94
C ASP A 58 -11.44 -0.12 -11.30
N TYR A 59 -11.36 -0.30 -9.97
CA TYR A 59 -10.14 -0.78 -9.32
C TYR A 59 -10.37 -1.42 -7.95
N LEU A 60 -9.38 -2.19 -7.49
CA LEU A 60 -9.24 -2.66 -6.12
C LEU A 60 -7.95 -2.15 -5.51
N ILE A 61 -7.95 -1.96 -4.19
CA ILE A 61 -6.71 -1.82 -3.41
C ILE A 61 -6.62 -2.96 -2.42
N VAL A 62 -5.47 -3.63 -2.40
CA VAL A 62 -5.15 -4.74 -1.50
C VAL A 62 -3.88 -4.46 -0.72
N TYR A 63 -3.74 -5.11 0.43
CA TYR A 63 -2.47 -5.15 1.17
C TYR A 63 -1.73 -6.45 0.85
N SER A 64 -0.67 -6.38 0.05
CA SER A 64 0.09 -7.56 -0.38
C SER A 64 1.48 -7.21 -0.91
N ASP A 65 2.37 -8.20 -0.99
CA ASP A 65 3.65 -8.08 -1.68
C ASP A 65 3.56 -8.46 -3.16
N SER A 66 4.60 -8.11 -3.91
CA SER A 66 4.67 -8.42 -5.35
C SER A 66 4.70 -9.92 -5.64
N ALA A 67 5.27 -10.74 -4.76
CA ALA A 67 5.43 -12.18 -4.99
C ALA A 67 4.09 -12.91 -4.86
N ALA A 68 3.28 -12.55 -3.87
CA ALA A 68 1.91 -13.04 -3.70
C ALA A 68 1.04 -12.69 -4.92
N MET A 69 1.13 -11.45 -5.42
CA MET A 69 0.39 -11.03 -6.63
C MET A 69 0.85 -11.78 -7.88
N GLN A 70 2.17 -12.00 -8.04
CA GLN A 70 2.71 -12.82 -9.13
C GLN A 70 2.23 -14.28 -9.05
N ALA A 71 2.21 -14.87 -7.86
CA ALA A 71 1.72 -16.24 -7.65
C ALA A 71 0.24 -16.40 -8.03
N LEU A 72 -0.55 -15.35 -7.85
CA LEU A 72 -1.95 -15.31 -8.26
C LEU A 72 -2.15 -14.97 -9.73
N ALA A 73 -1.08 -14.69 -10.49
CA ALA A 73 -1.13 -14.16 -11.85
C ALA A 73 -2.01 -12.90 -11.94
N ILE A 74 -1.87 -11.99 -10.97
CA ILE A 74 -2.56 -10.70 -10.91
C ILE A 74 -1.53 -9.59 -11.14
N ASN A 75 -1.79 -8.76 -12.15
CA ASN A 75 -0.99 -7.56 -12.37
C ASN A 75 -1.46 -6.47 -11.39
N ALA A 76 -0.58 -6.10 -10.47
CA ALA A 76 -0.85 -5.10 -9.46
C ALA A 76 0.29 -4.08 -9.39
N GLN A 77 -0.06 -2.80 -9.36
CA GLN A 77 0.90 -1.71 -9.25
C GLN A 77 0.96 -1.21 -7.80
N PRO A 78 2.06 -0.59 -7.35
CA PRO A 78 2.05 0.13 -6.08
C PRO A 78 0.90 1.14 -6.04
N ALA A 79 0.09 1.13 -4.98
CA ALA A 79 -0.95 2.13 -4.78
C ALA A 79 -0.39 3.33 -4.00
N ALA A 80 -0.86 4.52 -4.35
CA ALA A 80 -0.62 5.73 -3.58
C ALA A 80 -1.78 6.01 -2.62
N GLU A 81 -1.54 6.84 -1.61
CA GLU A 81 -2.58 7.25 -0.66
C GLU A 81 -3.80 7.88 -1.36
N LYS A 82 -3.57 8.69 -2.40
CA LYS A 82 -4.62 9.29 -3.23
C LYS A 82 -5.50 8.27 -4.00
N ASP A 83 -5.08 7.01 -4.09
CA ASP A 83 -5.89 5.95 -4.68
C ASP A 83 -6.89 5.38 -3.65
N LEU A 84 -6.71 5.67 -2.35
CA LEU A 84 -7.66 5.31 -1.31
C LEU A 84 -8.87 6.23 -1.34
N VAL A 85 -10.01 5.70 -0.93
CA VAL A 85 -11.23 6.49 -0.80
C VAL A 85 -11.24 7.17 0.56
N GLN A 86 -11.43 8.50 0.55
CA GLN A 86 -11.64 9.28 1.76
C GLN A 86 -13.12 9.32 2.09
N ARG A 87 -13.48 8.95 3.33
CA ARG A 87 -14.85 8.97 3.82
C ARG A 87 -15.03 10.03 4.88
N LEU A 88 -16.21 10.63 4.92
CA LEU A 88 -16.63 11.42 6.07
C LEU A 88 -17.19 10.47 7.12
N VAL A 89 -16.62 10.49 8.32
CA VAL A 89 -17.00 9.60 9.42
C VAL A 89 -17.27 10.38 10.70
N ARG A 90 -18.14 9.83 11.54
CA ARG A 90 -18.30 10.22 12.93
C ARG A 90 -17.78 9.10 13.81
N ILE A 91 -16.76 9.38 14.61
CA ILE A 91 -16.06 8.40 15.46
C ILE A 91 -16.40 8.72 16.92
N HIS A 92 -16.79 7.73 17.71
CA HIS A 92 -16.95 7.89 19.15
C HIS A 92 -15.63 7.71 19.87
N PHE A 93 -15.38 8.52 20.89
CA PHE A 93 -14.22 8.40 21.79
C PHE A 93 -14.66 8.65 23.24
N THR A 94 -13.98 8.03 24.21
CA THR A 94 -14.35 8.15 25.63
C THR A 94 -13.55 9.19 26.40
N ASP A 95 -12.35 9.52 25.92
CA ASP A 95 -11.43 10.40 26.61
C ASP A 95 -10.46 11.09 25.64
N LYS A 96 -9.68 12.03 26.19
CA LYS A 96 -8.72 12.82 25.40
C LYS A 96 -7.58 11.98 24.82
N MET A 97 -7.21 10.85 25.44
CA MET A 97 -6.16 9.99 24.89
C MET A 97 -6.66 9.28 23.63
N GLN A 98 -7.91 8.83 23.63
CA GLN A 98 -8.53 8.27 22.43
C GLN A 98 -8.66 9.31 21.31
N LEU A 99 -9.07 10.54 21.63
CA LEU A 99 -9.07 11.62 20.63
C LEU A 99 -7.68 11.87 20.04
N GLN A 100 -6.63 11.87 20.87
CA GLN A 100 -5.26 12.04 20.39
C GLN A 100 -4.85 10.91 19.43
N LYS A 101 -5.20 9.65 19.73
CA LYS A 101 -4.94 8.52 18.81
C LYS A 101 -5.61 8.70 17.45
N ILE A 102 -6.83 9.23 17.40
CA ILE A 102 -7.51 9.52 16.13
C ILE A 102 -6.70 10.52 15.31
N VAL A 103 -6.21 11.59 15.94
CA VAL A 103 -5.37 12.60 15.28
C VAL A 103 -4.04 12.02 14.82
N ASP A 104 -3.38 11.21 15.66
CA ASP A 104 -2.09 10.59 15.37
C ASP A 104 -2.15 9.60 14.20
N LEU A 105 -3.33 9.03 13.92
CA LEU A 105 -3.58 8.18 12.75
C LEU A 105 -3.63 8.95 11.42
N GLY A 106 -3.55 10.29 11.44
CA GLY A 106 -3.64 11.11 10.24
C GLY A 106 -5.07 11.34 9.76
N VAL A 107 -6.06 11.16 10.64
CA VAL A 107 -7.46 11.46 10.36
C VAL A 107 -7.66 12.99 10.38
N ASP A 108 -8.28 13.53 9.33
CA ASP A 108 -8.52 14.96 9.17
C ASP A 108 -9.78 15.39 9.93
N VAL A 109 -9.58 15.86 11.16
CA VAL A 109 -10.66 16.24 12.08
C VAL A 109 -11.29 17.58 11.68
N TRP A 110 -12.62 17.58 11.53
CA TRP A 110 -13.40 18.78 11.23
C TRP A 110 -14.08 19.37 12.45
N GLU A 111 -14.72 18.51 13.26
CA GLU A 111 -15.54 18.94 14.38
C GLU A 111 -15.46 17.93 15.52
N VAL A 112 -15.42 18.43 16.76
CA VAL A 112 -15.41 17.61 17.98
C VAL A 112 -16.60 18.03 18.83
N GLU A 113 -17.49 17.08 19.12
CA GLU A 113 -18.69 17.28 19.94
C GLU A 113 -18.70 16.25 21.07
N ALA A 114 -18.56 16.70 22.32
CA ALA A 114 -18.62 15.86 23.52
C ALA A 114 -17.79 14.56 23.43
N ASP A 115 -18.41 13.45 23.05
CA ASP A 115 -17.85 12.09 22.92
C ASP A 115 -17.68 11.63 21.45
N THR A 116 -17.81 12.54 20.48
CA THR A 116 -17.71 12.24 19.05
C THR A 116 -16.83 13.23 18.29
N VAL A 117 -16.19 12.73 17.24
CA VAL A 117 -15.43 13.53 16.28
C VAL A 117 -15.92 13.25 14.87
N THR A 118 -16.26 14.31 14.14
CA THR A 118 -16.53 14.26 12.70
C THR A 118 -15.21 14.54 11.97
N ALA A 119 -14.82 13.63 11.09
CA ALA A 119 -13.54 13.69 10.43
C ALA A 119 -13.56 13.02 9.05
N ARG A 120 -12.58 13.37 8.21
CA ARG A 120 -12.30 12.65 6.98
C ARG A 120 -11.16 11.65 7.20
N ALA A 121 -11.38 10.41 6.79
CA ALA A 121 -10.38 9.36 6.92
C ALA A 121 -10.37 8.45 5.69
N TYR A 122 -9.19 7.99 5.29
CA TYR A 122 -9.08 6.93 4.28
C TYR A 122 -9.51 5.59 4.85
N ASP A 123 -9.99 4.70 3.98
CA ASP A 123 -10.41 3.33 4.35
C ASP A 123 -9.37 2.59 5.19
N LEU A 124 -8.08 2.78 4.89
CA LEU A 124 -6.97 2.20 5.67
C LEU A 124 -7.01 2.61 7.15
N TYR A 125 -7.26 3.89 7.44
CA TYR A 125 -7.30 4.40 8.81
C TYR A 125 -8.59 3.98 9.52
N LEU A 126 -9.70 3.85 8.79
CA LEU A 126 -10.96 3.34 9.35
C LEU A 126 -10.84 1.89 9.80
N GLU A 127 -10.06 1.08 9.09
CA GLU A 127 -9.76 -0.27 9.54
C GLU A 127 -8.87 -0.28 10.79
N GLN A 128 -7.85 0.59 10.84
CA GLN A 128 -6.99 0.71 12.02
C GLN A 128 -7.79 1.16 13.25
N LEU A 129 -8.66 2.17 13.11
CA LEU A 129 -9.58 2.61 14.15
C LEU A 129 -10.44 1.46 14.67
N LYS A 130 -10.98 0.62 13.78
CA LYS A 130 -11.76 -0.55 14.17
C LYS A 130 -10.92 -1.56 14.97
N GLN A 131 -9.66 -1.78 14.56
CA GLN A 131 -8.73 -2.67 15.28
C GLN A 131 -8.36 -2.13 16.66
N ASP A 132 -8.26 -0.81 16.79
CA ASP A 132 -7.97 -0.11 18.04
C ASP A 132 -9.20 0.00 18.97
N GLY A 133 -10.34 -0.55 18.55
CA GLY A 133 -11.56 -0.64 19.36
C GLY A 133 -12.49 0.57 19.24
N PHE A 134 -12.23 1.49 18.30
CA PHE A 134 -13.13 2.62 18.05
C PHE A 134 -14.40 2.16 17.34
N SER A 135 -15.51 2.83 17.68
CA SER A 135 -16.75 2.74 16.90
C SER A 135 -16.90 3.98 16.04
N TYR A 136 -17.33 3.80 14.79
CA TYR A 136 -17.58 4.90 13.88
C TYR A 136 -18.76 4.62 12.96
N ARG A 137 -19.32 5.70 12.41
CA ARG A 137 -20.35 5.69 11.39
C ARG A 137 -19.87 6.47 10.17
N ILE A 138 -20.03 5.89 8.99
CA ILE A 138 -19.79 6.60 7.72
C ILE A 138 -20.97 7.52 7.45
N LEU A 139 -20.70 8.81 7.32
CA LEU A 139 -21.66 9.85 6.95
C LEU A 139 -21.70 10.05 5.43
N LYS A 140 -20.55 9.96 4.75
CA LYS A 140 -20.44 10.08 3.29
C LYS A 140 -19.39 9.10 2.74
N MET A 141 -19.75 8.38 1.68
CA MET A 141 -18.89 7.36 1.07
C MET A 141 -17.71 7.94 0.28
N ASP A 142 -17.88 9.16 -0.25
CA ASP A 142 -16.86 9.89 -0.98
C ASP A 142 -16.84 11.34 -0.46
N ALA A 143 -15.79 11.67 0.27
CA ALA A 143 -15.53 12.99 0.84
C ALA A 143 -14.27 13.64 0.20
N SER A 144 -13.92 13.23 -1.03
CA SER A 144 -12.74 13.72 -1.76
C SER A 144 -12.86 15.20 -2.14
N ALA A 145 -14.09 15.69 -2.32
CA ALA A 145 -14.37 17.09 -2.62
C ALA A 145 -14.71 17.86 -1.32
N PRO A 146 -14.15 19.06 -1.09
CA PRO A 146 -14.69 19.95 -0.07
C PRO A 146 -16.15 20.26 -0.41
N GLU A 147 -17.05 20.14 0.58
CA GLU A 147 -18.41 20.65 0.41
C GLU A 147 -18.31 22.18 0.43
N ASP A 148 -18.66 22.81 -0.70
CA ASP A 148 -18.80 24.26 -0.78
C ASP A 148 -19.81 24.68 0.31
N LYS A 149 -19.33 25.52 1.24
CA LYS A 149 -20.13 26.10 2.32
C LYS A 149 -21.06 27.19 1.81
#